data_AF-A0A356QJ50-F1
#
_entry.id   AF-A0A356QJ50-F1
#
_cell.length_a   1.000
_cell.length_b   1.000
_cell.length_c   1.000
_cell.angle_alpha   90.00
_cell.angle_beta   90.00
_cell.angle_gamma   90.00
#
_symmetry.space_group_name_H-M   'P 1'
#
loop_
_entity.id
_entity.type
_entity.pdbx_description
1 polymer ?
#
loop_
_entity_poly.entity_id
_entity_poly.type
_entity_poly.pdbx_seq_one_letter_code
_entity_poly.pdbx_strand_id
1 'polypeptide(L)'
;RAAEEVLYANFNQWLSEFRRYAANQGISEATLASAFDGLRYRERVIELDRYQPEFVRAIWQYLDSAVSTTRITNGQEKYAQHRETAQQMQQRYGVPAEIIVAIWGVESNYGSNFGDFSTLESLATLAYDGRRRDFASSELLAALRIIDQGDIAAEQMKGSWAGAMGHTQFIPSSFEAYAVDGDGDGRRDIWGSIPDVMASTAN
;
A
#
# COMPACT_ATOMS: atom_id res chain seq x y z
N ARG A 1 -0.07 -29.84 14.24
CA ARG A 1 -1.54 -29.86 14.39
C ARG A 1 -2.10 -29.08 13.21
N ALA A 2 -2.84 -29.72 12.32
CA ALA A 2 -3.57 -28.98 11.28
C ALA A 2 -4.52 -28.02 11.99
N ALA A 3 -4.42 -26.72 11.69
CA ALA A 3 -5.40 -25.76 12.18
C ALA A 3 -6.76 -26.18 11.61
N GLU A 4 -7.75 -26.29 12.49
CA GLU A 4 -9.14 -26.57 12.11
C GLU A 4 -9.57 -25.42 11.19
N GLU A 5 -9.90 -25.73 9.94
CA GLU A 5 -10.30 -24.72 8.96
C GLU A 5 -11.65 -24.16 9.40
N VAL A 6 -11.64 -23.00 10.05
CA VAL A 6 -12.85 -22.32 10.49
C VAL A 6 -13.62 -21.92 9.23
N LEU A 7 -14.71 -22.62 8.96
CA LEU A 7 -15.63 -22.28 7.88
C LEU A 7 -16.58 -21.19 8.37
N TYR A 8 -16.48 -20.01 7.77
CA TYR A 8 -17.40 -18.89 7.99
C TYR A 8 -18.59 -19.02 7.03
N ALA A 9 -19.81 -18.75 7.50
CA ALA A 9 -21.00 -18.82 6.67
C ALA A 9 -21.04 -17.72 5.59
N ASN A 10 -20.41 -16.57 5.85
CA ASN A 10 -20.25 -15.47 4.89
C ASN A 10 -19.17 -14.47 5.35
N PHE A 11 -18.85 -13.52 4.46
CA PHE A 11 -17.87 -12.46 4.69
C PHE A 11 -18.15 -11.61 5.94
N ASN A 12 -19.42 -11.28 6.23
CA ASN A 12 -19.75 -10.46 7.39
C ASN A 12 -19.49 -11.20 8.71
N GLN A 13 -19.71 -12.51 8.74
CA GLN A 13 -19.35 -13.33 9.89
C GLN A 13 -17.82 -13.34 10.08
N TRP A 14 -17.07 -13.58 9.01
CA TRP A 14 -15.61 -13.51 9.04
C TRP A 14 -15.12 -12.14 9.54
N LEU A 15 -15.68 -11.05 9.01
CA LEU A 15 -15.30 -9.69 9.37
C LEU A 15 -15.57 -9.38 10.85
N SER A 16 -16.67 -9.89 11.41
CA SER A 16 -16.98 -9.77 12.84
C SER A 16 -15.95 -10.51 13.71
N GLU A 17 -15.55 -11.72 13.31
CA GLU A 17 -14.53 -12.48 14.02
C GLU A 17 -13.16 -11.81 13.92
N PHE A 18 -12.79 -11.31 12.74
CA PHE A 18 -11.57 -10.54 12.53
C PHE A 18 -11.57 -9.23 13.32
N ARG A 19 -12.70 -8.52 13.41
CA ARG A 19 -12.84 -7.33 14.28
C ARG A 19 -12.50 -7.66 15.72
N ARG A 20 -13.04 -8.75 16.27
CA ARG A 20 -12.73 -9.21 17.64
C ARG A 20 -11.25 -9.56 17.80
N TYR A 21 -10.67 -10.22 16.80
CA TYR A 21 -9.25 -10.50 16.79
C TYR A 21 -8.42 -9.20 16.82
N ALA A 22 -8.71 -8.24 15.94
CA ALA A 22 -8.01 -6.96 15.87
C ALA A 22 -8.14 -6.12 17.15
N ALA A 23 -9.33 -6.09 17.77
CA ALA A 23 -9.52 -5.47 19.08
C ALA A 23 -8.62 -6.10 20.15
N ASN A 24 -8.51 -7.42 20.18
CA ASN A 24 -7.60 -8.14 21.08
C ASN A 24 -6.11 -7.88 20.78
N GLN A 25 -5.79 -7.43 19.57
CA GLN A 25 -4.44 -6.98 19.18
C GLN A 25 -4.19 -5.49 19.50
N GLY A 26 -5.14 -4.81 20.13
CA GLY A 26 -5.00 -3.43 20.63
C GLY A 26 -5.48 -2.33 19.70
N ILE A 27 -6.14 -2.66 18.58
CA ILE A 27 -6.73 -1.64 17.69
C ILE A 27 -7.92 -0.98 18.39
N SER A 28 -7.99 0.36 18.37
CA SER A 28 -9.09 1.08 19.01
C SER A 28 -10.45 0.80 18.38
N GLU A 29 -11.51 0.84 19.20
CA GLU A 29 -12.89 0.72 18.70
C GLU A 29 -13.26 1.81 17.69
N ALA A 30 -12.67 3.01 17.82
CA ALA A 30 -12.89 4.10 16.86
C ALA A 30 -12.35 3.72 15.48
N THR A 31 -11.12 3.20 15.41
CA THR A 31 -10.51 2.71 14.17
C THR A 31 -11.26 1.51 13.60
N LEU A 32 -11.68 0.56 14.43
CA LEU A 32 -12.46 -0.59 13.97
C LEU A 32 -13.81 -0.16 13.39
N ALA A 33 -14.49 0.81 14.01
CA ALA A 33 -15.71 1.39 13.47
C ALA A 33 -15.44 2.08 12.13
N SER A 34 -14.47 3.00 12.05
CA SER A 34 -14.19 3.72 10.80
C SER A 34 -13.71 2.80 9.67
N ALA A 35 -12.94 1.77 9.98
CA ALA A 35 -12.38 0.86 8.99
C ALA A 35 -13.38 -0.19 8.49
N PHE A 36 -14.23 -0.72 9.38
CA PHE A 36 -15.06 -1.89 9.07
C PHE A 36 -16.55 -1.59 8.93
N ASP A 37 -17.04 -0.45 9.41
CA ASP A 37 -18.45 -0.09 9.23
C ASP A 37 -18.72 0.22 7.75
N GLY A 38 -19.47 -0.67 7.09
CA GLY A 38 -19.77 -0.55 5.66
C GLY A 38 -18.67 -1.06 4.74
N LEU A 39 -17.61 -1.70 5.26
CA LEU A 39 -16.60 -2.40 4.47
C LEU A 39 -17.26 -3.53 3.66
N ARG A 40 -16.97 -3.60 2.36
CA ARG A 40 -17.58 -4.57 1.45
C ARG A 40 -16.57 -5.55 0.89
N TYR A 41 -17.01 -6.77 0.70
CA TYR A 41 -16.33 -7.75 -0.13
C TYR A 41 -16.21 -7.24 -1.58
N ARG A 42 -15.06 -7.48 -2.21
CA ARG A 42 -14.75 -7.01 -3.57
C ARG A 42 -14.47 -8.17 -4.52
N GLU A 43 -15.49 -8.62 -5.25
CA GLU A 43 -15.37 -9.70 -6.25
C GLU A 43 -14.20 -9.46 -7.22
N ARG A 44 -14.02 -8.22 -7.67
CA ARG A 44 -12.92 -7.83 -8.57
C ARG A 44 -11.53 -8.14 -8.01
N VAL A 45 -11.33 -8.04 -6.71
CA VAL A 45 -10.05 -8.37 -6.05
C VAL A 45 -9.76 -9.86 -6.19
N ILE A 46 -10.78 -10.71 -6.05
CA ILE A 46 -10.64 -12.16 -6.21
C ILE A 46 -10.47 -12.57 -7.67
N GLU A 47 -11.15 -11.90 -8.61
CA GLU A 47 -10.88 -12.08 -10.04
C GLU A 47 -9.41 -11.82 -10.37
N LEU A 48 -8.84 -10.73 -9.83
CA LEU A 48 -7.45 -10.35 -10.05
C LEU A 48 -6.48 -11.30 -9.33
N ASP A 49 -6.77 -11.75 -8.11
CA ASP A 49 -5.94 -12.74 -7.42
C ASP A 49 -5.90 -14.08 -8.19
N ARG A 50 -7.02 -14.52 -8.74
CA ARG A 50 -7.12 -15.79 -9.47
C ARG A 50 -6.66 -15.67 -10.92
N TYR A 51 -6.45 -14.46 -11.42
CA TYR A 51 -5.97 -14.24 -12.77
C TYR A 51 -4.50 -14.68 -12.88
N GLN A 52 -4.25 -15.68 -13.72
CA GLN A 52 -2.92 -16.17 -14.05
C GLN A 52 -2.48 -15.62 -15.41
N PRO A 53 -1.72 -14.50 -15.47
CA PRO A 53 -1.21 -13.93 -16.72
C PRO A 53 0.02 -14.66 -17.25
N GLU A 54 0.33 -15.87 -16.77
CA GLU A 54 1.53 -16.62 -17.14
C GLU A 54 1.45 -17.16 -18.57
N PHE A 55 1.56 -16.25 -19.54
CA PHE A 55 2.24 -16.46 -20.81
C PHE A 55 3.02 -15.17 -21.17
N VAL A 56 4.22 -15.09 -20.58
CA VAL A 56 5.48 -14.52 -21.13
C VAL A 56 5.38 -13.13 -21.78
N ARG A 57 5.44 -12.07 -20.97
CA ARG A 57 6.02 -10.80 -21.46
C ARG A 57 7.53 -10.95 -21.52
N ALA A 58 8.13 -10.67 -22.68
CA ALA A 58 9.58 -10.62 -22.78
C ALA A 58 10.11 -9.46 -21.93
N ILE A 59 11.28 -9.61 -21.33
CA ILE A 59 11.89 -8.57 -20.48
C ILE A 59 11.96 -7.20 -21.19
N TRP A 60 12.17 -7.20 -22.51
CA TRP A 60 12.18 -6.00 -23.34
C TRP A 60 10.87 -5.22 -23.27
N GLN A 61 9.72 -5.90 -23.24
CA GLN A 61 8.41 -5.25 -23.14
C GLN A 61 8.21 -4.57 -21.77
N TYR A 62 8.77 -5.15 -20.70
CA TYR A 62 8.78 -4.50 -19.39
C TYR A 62 9.67 -3.26 -19.41
N LEU A 63 10.91 -3.40 -19.92
CA LEU A 63 11.85 -2.30 -20.03
C LEU A 63 11.32 -1.16 -20.90
N ASP A 64 10.71 -1.44 -22.06
CA ASP A 64 10.11 -0.42 -22.93
C ASP A 64 9.06 0.43 -22.19
N SER A 65 8.34 -0.16 -21.23
CA SER A 65 7.37 0.57 -20.40
C SER A 65 8.03 1.30 -19.21
N ALA A 66 9.05 0.71 -18.61
CA ALA A 66 9.74 1.25 -17.43
C ALA A 66 10.70 2.39 -17.79
N VAL A 67 11.34 2.34 -18.96
CA VAL A 67 12.26 3.39 -19.47
C VAL A 67 11.70 4.10 -20.70
N SER A 68 10.37 4.18 -20.82
CA SER A 68 9.71 4.94 -21.89
C SER A 68 10.10 6.43 -21.85
N THR A 69 10.16 7.07 -23.01
CA THR A 69 10.46 8.51 -23.13
C THR A 69 9.55 9.35 -22.23
N THR A 70 8.25 9.03 -22.18
CA THR A 70 7.29 9.71 -21.31
C THR A 70 7.68 9.61 -19.83
N ARG A 71 8.05 8.42 -19.34
CA ARG A 71 8.42 8.26 -17.93
C ARG A 71 9.72 9.00 -17.61
N ILE A 72 10.68 9.01 -18.54
CA ILE A 72 11.94 9.75 -18.39
C ILE A 72 11.67 11.26 -18.32
N THR A 73 10.90 11.82 -19.26
CA THR A 73 10.55 13.25 -19.27
C THR A 73 9.82 13.65 -17.99
N ASN A 74 8.79 12.89 -17.61
CA ASN A 74 8.05 13.15 -16.37
C ASN A 74 8.96 13.04 -15.13
N GLY A 75 9.92 12.10 -15.13
CA GLY A 75 10.89 11.96 -14.04
C GLY A 75 11.83 13.14 -13.91
N GLN A 76 12.31 13.68 -15.04
CA GLN A 76 13.13 14.90 -15.05
C GLN A 76 12.34 16.10 -14.53
N GLU A 77 11.08 16.25 -14.94
CA GLU A 77 10.18 17.30 -14.44
C GLU A 77 9.93 17.17 -12.94
N LYS A 78 9.61 15.96 -12.46
CA LYS A 78 9.37 15.69 -11.04
C LYS A 78 10.61 15.87 -10.19
N TYR A 79 11.77 15.44 -10.67
CA TYR A 79 13.04 15.72 -10.02
C TYR A 79 13.34 17.22 -9.95
N ALA A 80 13.09 17.97 -11.02
CA ALA A 80 13.27 19.42 -11.00
C ALA A 80 12.29 20.10 -10.02
N GLN A 81 11.03 19.65 -9.97
CA GLN A 81 9.99 20.17 -9.08
C GLN A 81 10.32 19.93 -7.60
N HIS A 82 10.84 18.74 -7.26
CA HIS A 82 11.12 18.32 -5.88
C HIS A 82 12.61 18.19 -5.57
N ARG A 83 13.45 18.96 -6.28
CA ARG A 83 14.91 18.84 -6.23
C ARG A 83 15.47 18.96 -4.82
N GLU A 84 14.98 19.94 -4.07
CA GLU A 84 15.45 20.20 -2.71
C GLU A 84 15.17 18.99 -1.80
N THR A 85 13.93 18.51 -1.77
CA THR A 85 13.54 17.31 -1.02
C THR A 85 14.38 16.10 -1.41
N ALA A 86 14.52 15.85 -2.72
CA ALA A 86 15.27 14.68 -3.21
C ALA A 86 16.76 14.75 -2.81
N GLN A 87 17.38 15.93 -2.88
CA GLN A 87 18.76 16.14 -2.45
C GLN A 87 18.93 16.02 -0.93
N GLN A 88 17.97 16.50 -0.15
CA GLN A 88 17.97 16.32 1.31
C GLN A 88 17.90 14.83 1.67
N MET A 89 17.02 14.06 1.02
CA MET A 89 16.93 12.61 1.25
C MET A 89 18.21 11.89 0.82
N GLN A 90 18.83 12.29 -0.29
CA GLN A 90 20.13 11.76 -0.69
C GLN A 90 21.21 12.01 0.36
N GLN A 91 21.29 13.22 0.91
CA GLN A 91 22.28 13.53 1.95
C GLN A 91 22.03 12.75 3.23
N ARG A 92 20.76 12.54 3.60
CA ARG A 92 20.37 11.85 4.83
C ARG A 92 20.57 10.34 4.75
N TYR A 93 20.18 9.70 3.64
CA TYR A 93 20.13 8.24 3.51
C TYR A 93 21.24 7.67 2.61
N GLY A 94 21.96 8.50 1.85
CA GLY A 94 23.00 8.06 0.92
C GLY A 94 22.49 7.44 -0.38
N VAL A 95 21.17 7.44 -0.61
CA VAL A 95 20.55 6.98 -1.85
C VAL A 95 20.53 8.10 -2.89
N PRO A 96 21.07 7.92 -4.11
CA PRO A 96 21.06 8.96 -5.13
C PRO A 96 19.64 9.46 -5.42
N ALA A 97 19.48 10.76 -5.52
CA ALA A 97 18.18 11.41 -5.64
C ALA A 97 17.43 10.99 -6.92
N GLU A 98 18.18 10.68 -7.99
CA GLU A 98 17.64 10.15 -9.24
C GLU A 98 17.06 8.74 -9.08
N ILE A 99 17.63 7.92 -8.17
CA ILE A 99 17.12 6.58 -7.87
C ILE A 99 15.80 6.68 -7.09
N ILE A 100 15.71 7.58 -6.11
CA ILE A 100 14.48 7.84 -5.35
C ILE A 100 13.35 8.23 -6.31
N VAL A 101 13.61 9.17 -7.22
CA VAL A 101 12.63 9.60 -8.22
C VAL A 101 12.30 8.49 -9.22
N ALA A 102 13.29 7.69 -9.64
CA ALA A 102 13.05 6.58 -10.55
C ALA A 102 12.12 5.52 -9.94
N ILE A 103 12.29 5.17 -8.66
CA ILE A 103 11.39 4.25 -7.94
C ILE A 103 9.98 4.84 -7.90
N TRP A 104 9.83 6.10 -7.50
CA TRP A 104 8.51 6.76 -7.50
C TRP A 104 7.83 6.73 -8.88
N GLY A 105 8.61 6.90 -9.94
CA GLY A 105 8.16 6.76 -11.32
C GLY A 105 7.70 5.34 -11.64
N VAL A 106 8.48 4.33 -11.29
CA VAL A 106 8.16 2.91 -11.53
C VAL A 106 6.89 2.48 -10.80
N GLU A 107 6.79 2.80 -9.51
CA GLU A 107 5.74 2.28 -8.62
C GLU A 107 4.37 2.91 -8.88
N SER A 108 4.30 4.22 -9.10
CA SER A 108 3.01 4.92 -9.17
C SER A 108 2.87 5.92 -10.32
N ASN A 109 3.82 5.90 -11.27
CA ASN A 109 3.93 6.93 -12.30
C ASN A 109 3.92 8.34 -11.69
N TYR A 110 4.75 8.53 -10.66
CA TYR A 110 4.87 9.78 -9.92
C TYR A 110 3.55 10.22 -9.24
N GLY A 111 2.79 9.26 -8.73
CA GLY A 111 1.51 9.49 -8.05
C GLY A 111 0.29 9.53 -8.96
N SER A 112 0.44 9.51 -10.29
CA SER A 112 -0.71 9.57 -11.19
C SER A 112 -1.50 8.26 -11.23
N ASN A 113 -0.90 7.15 -10.80
CA ASN A 113 -1.53 5.84 -10.77
C ASN A 113 -0.89 4.92 -9.73
N PHE A 114 -1.40 4.95 -8.50
CA PHE A 114 -1.09 3.96 -7.45
C PHE A 114 -2.26 3.00 -7.16
N GLY A 115 -3.29 3.03 -8.00
CA GLY A 115 -4.54 2.31 -7.81
C GLY A 115 -5.61 3.11 -7.05
N ASP A 116 -6.86 2.68 -7.22
CA ASP A 116 -8.06 3.31 -6.68
C ASP A 116 -8.86 2.37 -5.76
N PHE A 117 -8.32 1.17 -5.48
CA PHE A 117 -8.92 0.22 -4.55
C PHE A 117 -8.76 0.72 -3.12
N SER A 118 -9.79 0.52 -2.28
CA SER A 118 -9.63 0.64 -0.83
C SER A 118 -8.72 -0.49 -0.34
N THR A 119 -7.60 -0.12 0.30
CA THR A 119 -6.64 -1.09 0.85
C THR A 119 -7.31 -2.03 1.85
N LEU A 120 -8.21 -1.50 2.69
CA LEU A 120 -8.95 -2.28 3.68
C LEU A 120 -9.87 -3.32 3.03
N GLU A 121 -10.66 -2.92 2.02
CA GLU A 121 -11.56 -3.83 1.32
C GLU A 121 -10.78 -4.91 0.54
N SER A 122 -9.67 -4.52 -0.08
CA SER A 122 -8.76 -5.44 -0.76
C SER A 122 -8.19 -6.49 0.18
N LEU A 123 -7.56 -6.06 1.28
CA LEU A 123 -6.92 -6.97 2.22
C LEU A 123 -7.93 -7.82 2.98
N ALA A 124 -9.08 -7.28 3.36
CA ALA A 124 -10.17 -8.05 3.96
C ALA A 124 -10.72 -9.11 3.00
N THR A 125 -10.92 -8.75 1.73
CA THR A 125 -11.35 -9.71 0.70
C THR A 125 -10.34 -10.83 0.50
N LEU A 126 -9.04 -10.49 0.43
CA LEU A 126 -7.95 -11.48 0.27
C LEU A 126 -7.74 -12.33 1.52
N ALA A 127 -7.93 -11.78 2.71
CA ALA A 127 -7.86 -12.50 3.98
C ALA A 127 -9.00 -13.52 4.11
N TYR A 128 -10.17 -13.20 3.55
CA TYR A 128 -11.33 -14.10 3.53
C TYR A 128 -11.25 -15.16 2.41
N ASP A 129 -11.03 -14.76 1.15
CA ASP A 129 -11.17 -15.65 -0.03
C ASP A 129 -9.95 -15.67 -0.99
N GLY A 130 -8.86 -15.00 -0.60
CA GLY A 130 -7.63 -15.00 -1.40
C GLY A 130 -6.81 -16.29 -1.26
N ARG A 131 -5.82 -16.47 -2.14
CA ARG A 131 -4.86 -17.61 -2.07
C ARG A 131 -3.88 -17.52 -0.91
N ARG A 132 -3.58 -16.31 -0.41
CA ARG A 132 -2.61 -16.04 0.66
C ARG A 132 -3.29 -15.39 1.88
N ARG A 133 -4.28 -16.07 2.45
CA ARG A 133 -5.16 -15.55 3.52
C ARG A 133 -4.41 -15.06 4.76
N ASP A 134 -3.42 -15.81 5.24
CA ASP A 134 -2.66 -15.45 6.45
C ASP A 134 -1.80 -14.19 6.23
N PHE A 135 -1.21 -14.07 5.05
CA PHE A 135 -0.47 -12.87 4.65
C PHE A 135 -1.40 -11.66 4.61
N ALA A 136 -2.53 -11.77 3.90
CA ALA A 136 -3.51 -10.68 3.82
C ALA A 136 -4.10 -10.31 5.19
N SER A 137 -4.32 -11.28 6.07
CA SER A 137 -4.79 -11.05 7.45
C SER A 137 -3.77 -10.26 8.27
N SER A 138 -2.48 -10.55 8.10
CA SER A 138 -1.39 -9.85 8.76
C SER A 138 -1.26 -8.41 8.25
N GLU A 139 -1.32 -8.23 6.93
CA GLU A 139 -1.28 -6.90 6.29
C GLU A 139 -2.53 -6.08 6.65
N LEU A 140 -3.71 -6.68 6.75
CA LEU A 140 -4.93 -5.99 7.20
C LEU A 140 -4.78 -5.47 8.63
N LEU A 141 -4.17 -6.27 9.52
CA LEU A 141 -3.91 -5.82 10.89
C LEU A 141 -2.91 -4.66 10.93
N ALA A 142 -1.85 -4.72 10.13
CA ALA A 142 -0.90 -3.61 9.98
C ALA A 142 -1.58 -2.35 9.41
N ALA A 143 -2.46 -2.49 8.41
CA ALA A 143 -3.25 -1.38 7.87
C ALA A 143 -4.12 -0.71 8.94
N LEU A 144 -4.75 -1.50 9.81
CA LEU A 144 -5.50 -0.95 10.94
C LEU A 144 -4.60 -0.17 11.91
N ARG A 145 -3.39 -0.66 12.22
CA ARG A 145 -2.46 0.05 13.10
C ARG A 145 -2.00 1.39 12.53
N ILE A 146 -1.84 1.48 11.21
CA ILE A 146 -1.48 2.72 10.52
C ILE A 146 -2.60 3.76 10.70
N ILE A 147 -3.87 3.34 10.52
CA ILE A 147 -5.03 4.21 10.77
C ILE A 147 -5.12 4.59 12.25
N ASP A 148 -4.90 3.64 13.15
CA ASP A 148 -4.96 3.86 14.60
C ASP A 148 -3.88 4.82 15.10
N GLN A 149 -2.73 4.87 14.42
CA GLN A 149 -1.64 5.84 14.65
C GLN A 149 -1.96 7.24 14.11
N GLY A 150 -2.98 7.37 13.24
CA GLY A 150 -3.42 8.65 12.68
C GLY A 150 -2.62 9.11 11.46
N ASP A 151 -1.86 8.21 10.82
CA ASP A 151 -1.10 8.52 9.60
C ASP A 151 -2.01 8.82 8.41
N ILE A 152 -3.17 8.15 8.34
CA ILE A 152 -4.14 8.31 7.24
C ILE A 152 -5.56 7.97 7.71
N ALA A 153 -6.55 8.60 7.10
CA ALA A 153 -7.95 8.26 7.30
C ALA A 153 -8.32 6.97 6.54
N ALA A 154 -9.24 6.15 7.08
CA ALA A 154 -9.55 4.82 6.51
C ALA A 154 -10.07 4.90 5.06
N GLU A 155 -10.84 5.93 4.75
CA GLU A 155 -11.41 6.19 3.42
C GLU A 155 -10.38 6.70 2.39
N GLN A 156 -9.27 7.26 2.88
CA GLN A 156 -8.18 7.77 2.06
C GLN A 156 -7.10 6.71 1.80
N MET A 157 -7.08 5.61 2.57
CA MET A 157 -6.12 4.52 2.40
C MET A 157 -6.40 3.72 1.12
N LYS A 158 -5.83 4.21 0.01
CA LYS A 158 -5.97 3.65 -1.33
C LYS A 158 -4.69 3.01 -1.84
N GLY A 159 -4.86 2.10 -2.79
CA GLY A 159 -3.76 1.36 -3.36
C GLY A 159 -4.14 0.42 -4.49
N SER A 160 -3.24 -0.53 -4.75
CA SER A 160 -3.48 -1.62 -5.67
C SER A 160 -4.48 -2.62 -5.09
N TRP A 161 -5.05 -3.44 -5.96
CA TRP A 161 -5.97 -4.52 -5.56
C TRP A 161 -5.34 -5.50 -4.54
N ALA A 162 -4.00 -5.61 -4.52
CA ALA A 162 -3.25 -6.50 -3.66
C ALA A 162 -2.86 -5.89 -2.30
N GLY A 163 -3.22 -4.62 -2.05
CA GLY A 163 -2.95 -3.92 -0.79
C GLY A 163 -1.64 -3.14 -0.75
N ALA A 164 -0.95 -2.97 -1.88
CA ALA A 164 0.17 -2.03 -2.00
C ALA A 164 -0.36 -0.59 -2.02
N MET A 165 0.19 0.30 -1.21
CA MET A 165 -0.44 1.57 -0.84
C MET A 165 0.29 2.78 -1.42
N GLY A 166 -0.48 3.81 -1.79
CA GLY A 166 0.03 5.14 -2.09
C GLY A 166 1.14 5.19 -3.14
N HIS A 167 1.91 6.27 -3.13
CA HIS A 167 2.92 6.53 -4.15
C HIS A 167 4.07 5.50 -4.13
N THR A 168 4.39 4.95 -2.96
CA THR A 168 5.51 4.03 -2.77
C THR A 168 5.16 2.57 -3.07
N GLN A 169 3.86 2.25 -3.19
CA GLN A 169 3.37 0.87 -3.29
C GLN A 169 3.86 -0.03 -2.14
N PHE A 170 4.09 0.55 -0.97
CA PHE A 170 4.38 -0.23 0.24
C PHE A 170 3.16 -1.07 0.63
N ILE A 171 3.39 -2.34 0.95
CA ILE A 171 2.42 -3.08 1.74
C ILE A 171 2.41 -2.54 3.18
N PRO A 172 1.30 -2.67 3.94
CA PRO A 172 1.19 -2.15 5.30
C PRO A 172 2.36 -2.47 6.24
N SER A 173 2.88 -3.71 6.22
CA SER A 173 4.03 -4.06 7.06
C SER A 173 5.33 -3.34 6.64
N SER A 174 5.53 -3.08 5.35
CA SER A 174 6.63 -2.25 4.87
C SER A 174 6.47 -0.80 5.29
N PHE A 175 5.24 -0.29 5.32
CA PHE A 175 4.97 1.04 5.86
C PHE A 175 5.34 1.11 7.35
N GLU A 176 4.91 0.15 8.17
CA GLU A 176 5.26 0.14 9.60
C GLU A 176 6.78 0.13 9.82
N ALA A 177 7.52 -0.59 8.98
CA ALA A 177 8.96 -0.73 9.09
C ALA A 177 9.77 0.46 8.55
N TYR A 178 9.32 1.06 7.45
CA TYR A 178 10.15 1.96 6.66
C TYR A 178 9.55 3.33 6.36
N ALA A 179 8.25 3.55 6.59
CA ALA A 179 7.66 4.85 6.31
C ALA A 179 8.21 5.92 7.26
N VAL A 180 8.50 7.10 6.73
CA VAL A 180 9.13 8.22 7.43
C VAL A 180 8.31 9.49 7.22
N ASP A 181 8.10 10.23 8.31
CA ASP A 181 7.59 11.60 8.31
C ASP A 181 8.73 12.50 7.79
N GLY A 182 8.61 12.89 6.53
CA GLY A 182 9.62 13.60 5.76
C GLY A 182 9.49 15.12 5.88
N ASP A 183 8.31 15.65 6.18
CA ASP A 183 8.06 17.09 6.36
C ASP A 183 7.87 17.53 7.82
N GLY A 184 7.76 16.59 8.75
CA GLY A 184 7.71 16.81 10.19
C GLY A 184 6.33 17.20 10.72
N ASP A 185 5.25 16.89 9.99
CA ASP A 185 3.87 17.22 10.40
C ASP A 185 3.27 16.23 11.41
N GLY A 186 3.99 15.16 11.73
CA GLY A 186 3.60 14.11 12.66
C GLY A 186 2.90 12.92 12.01
N ARG A 187 2.82 12.85 10.67
CA ARG A 187 2.25 11.73 9.92
C ARG A 187 3.24 11.22 8.88
N ARG A 188 3.02 9.97 8.45
CA ARG A 188 3.74 9.35 7.34
C ARG A 188 2.80 9.21 6.15
N ASP A 189 2.43 10.32 5.53
CA ASP A 189 1.46 10.37 4.43
C ASP A 189 2.11 10.02 3.07
N ILE A 190 2.24 8.73 2.79
CA ILE A 190 2.71 8.23 1.48
C ILE A 190 1.68 8.39 0.34
N TRP A 191 0.53 9.02 0.59
CA TRP A 191 -0.52 9.28 -0.40
C TRP A 191 -0.52 10.75 -0.88
N GLY A 192 -0.28 11.69 0.03
CA GLY A 192 -0.37 13.13 -0.23
C GLY A 192 0.93 13.91 -0.06
N SER A 193 1.89 13.43 0.76
CA SER A 193 3.13 14.14 1.04
C SER A 193 4.31 13.61 0.21
N ILE A 194 4.77 14.40 -0.76
CA ILE A 194 5.97 14.04 -1.55
C ILE A 194 7.24 13.96 -0.69
N PRO A 195 7.46 14.83 0.32
CA PRO A 195 8.50 14.62 1.33
C PRO A 195 8.46 13.23 1.96
N ASP A 196 7.30 12.76 2.43
CA ASP A 196 7.17 11.45 3.07
C ASP A 196 7.41 10.31 2.09
N VAL A 197 6.90 10.44 0.86
CA VAL A 197 7.14 9.48 -0.21
C VAL A 197 8.63 9.33 -0.50
N MET A 198 9.36 10.44 -0.63
CA MET A 198 10.80 10.41 -0.91
C MET A 198 11.60 9.91 0.28
N ALA A 199 11.25 10.33 1.50
CA ALA A 199 11.91 9.89 2.72
C ALA A 199 11.72 8.39 2.95
N SER A 200 10.49 7.90 2.81
CA SER A 200 10.13 6.49 2.97
C SER A 200 10.77 5.61 1.91
N THR A 201 10.90 6.10 0.66
CA THR A 201 11.57 5.35 -0.42
C THR A 201 13.09 5.25 -0.19
N ALA A 202 13.68 6.24 0.48
CA ALA A 202 15.13 6.30 0.70
C ALA A 202 15.62 5.54 1.94
N ASN A 203 14.75 5.33 2.93
CA ASN A 203 15.02 4.66 4.20
C ASN A 203 15.10 3.13 4.06
#